data_AF-A0A371ISP8-F1
#
_entry.id   AF-A0A371ISP8-F1
#
_cell.length_a   1.000
_cell.length_b   1.000
_cell.length_c   1.000
_cell.angle_alpha   90.00
_cell.angle_beta   90.00
_cell.angle_gamma   90.00
#
_symmetry.space_group_name_H-M   'P 1'
#
loop_
_entity.id
_entity.type
_entity.pdbx_description
1 polymer ?
#
loop_
_entity_poly.entity_id
_entity_poly.type
_entity_poly.pdbx_seq_one_letter_code
_entity_poly.pdbx_strand_id
1 'polypeptide(L)' 'MQENLYRWQIKKIYSISDTYLNLLPVKTRDSVPKEKIFEIMEVLDDVKVKAPVNVGDIIVENVLGIGVDIVATKTLEAIL' A
#
# COMPACT_ATOMS: atom_id res chain seq x y z
N MET A 1 26.43 6.42 7.18
CA MET A 1 25.77 6.26 8.50
C MET A 1 24.41 5.61 8.26
N GLN A 2 24.36 4.29 8.41
CA GLN A 2 23.17 3.45 8.29
C GLN A 2 22.35 3.55 9.57
N GLU A 3 21.56 4.60 9.72
CA GLU A 3 20.65 4.78 10.87
C GLU A 3 19.28 5.23 10.38
N ASN A 4 18.50 4.33 9.78
CA ASN A 4 17.02 4.37 9.72
C ASN A 4 16.37 3.25 8.87
N LEU A 5 17.14 2.29 8.38
CA LEU A 5 16.75 1.30 7.37
C LEU A 5 15.65 0.28 7.75
N TYR A 6 15.01 0.33 8.93
CA TYR A 6 14.11 -0.76 9.36
C TYR A 6 12.89 -0.38 10.22
N ARG A 7 12.53 0.91 10.41
CA ARG A 7 11.54 1.24 11.47
C ARG A 7 10.06 1.27 11.05
N TRP A 8 9.66 1.49 9.80
CA TRP A 8 8.23 1.43 9.41
C TRP A 8 8.04 1.02 7.93
N GLN A 9 7.51 -0.20 7.71
CA GLN A 9 7.15 -0.75 6.39
C GLN A 9 5.86 -0.10 5.84
N ILE A 10 5.85 1.21 5.59
CA ILE A 10 4.70 1.93 5.04
C ILE A 10 5.17 2.79 3.87
N LYS A 11 4.90 2.36 2.62
CA LYS A 11 5.00 3.20 1.42
C LYS A 11 3.59 3.60 0.95
N LYS A 12 3.55 4.62 0.10
CA LYS A 12 2.67 5.79 0.12
C LYS A 12 1.85 5.82 -1.19
N ILE A 13 0.62 5.27 -1.19
CA ILE A 13 -0.21 5.15 -2.42
C ILE A 13 -1.09 6.40 -2.58
N TYR A 14 -1.07 7.05 -3.74
CA TYR A 14 -1.84 8.26 -4.02
C TYR A 14 -3.27 7.93 -4.47
N SER A 15 -4.27 8.57 -3.86
CA SER A 15 -5.65 8.53 -4.33
C SER A 15 -5.94 9.64 -5.35
N ILE A 16 -6.72 9.35 -6.38
CA ILE A 16 -7.28 10.37 -7.27
C ILE A 16 -8.56 10.90 -6.61
N SER A 17 -8.41 11.86 -5.71
CA SER A 17 -9.47 12.77 -5.28
C SER A 17 -8.78 14.06 -4.85
N ASP A 18 -9.25 15.17 -5.40
CA ASP A 18 -8.60 16.49 -5.56
C ASP A 18 -8.25 17.23 -4.24
N THR A 19 -7.49 16.58 -3.35
CA THR A 19 -7.03 17.12 -2.07
C THR A 19 -5.57 16.74 -1.83
N TYR A 20 -4.79 17.72 -1.38
CA TYR A 20 -3.36 17.86 -1.64
C TYR A 20 -2.44 16.71 -1.17
N LEU A 21 -2.90 15.71 -0.39
CA LEU A 21 -2.03 14.60 0.04
C LEU A 21 -2.79 13.38 0.63
N ASN A 22 -3.89 12.91 0.03
CA ASN A 22 -4.61 11.73 0.54
C ASN A 22 -3.92 10.42 0.12
N LEU A 23 -3.07 9.95 1.02
CA LEU A 23 -2.29 8.72 0.88
C LEU A 23 -2.99 7.58 1.60
N LEU A 24 -3.06 6.42 0.95
CA LEU A 24 -3.60 5.22 1.56
C LEU A 24 -2.46 4.35 2.12
N PRO A 25 -2.35 4.19 3.45
CA PRO A 25 -1.40 3.25 4.04
C PRO A 25 -1.88 1.82 3.81
N VAL A 26 -0.96 0.97 3.34
CA VAL A 26 -1.20 -0.45 3.08
C VAL A 26 -0.19 -1.32 3.81
N LYS A 27 -0.51 -2.60 3.92
CA LYS A 27 0.40 -3.66 4.38
C LYS A 27 0.22 -4.91 3.53
N THR A 28 1.20 -5.81 3.56
CA THR A 28 0.97 -7.18 3.09
C THR A 28 0.03 -7.90 4.05
N ARG A 29 -0.86 -8.73 3.52
CA ARG A 29 -1.79 -9.55 4.31
C ARG A 29 -1.03 -10.55 5.19
N ASP A 30 0.04 -11.10 4.64
CA ASP A 30 0.91 -12.10 5.27
C ASP A 30 2.40 -11.74 5.13
N SER A 31 3.25 -12.61 5.68
CA SER A 31 4.70 -12.45 5.61
C SER A 31 5.21 -12.60 4.17
N VAL A 32 6.10 -11.71 3.76
CA VAL A 32 6.76 -11.75 2.46
C VAL A 32 8.28 -11.93 2.64
N PRO A 33 8.97 -12.58 1.69
CA PRO A 33 10.43 -12.64 1.68
C PRO A 33 11.03 -11.23 1.64
N LYS A 34 12.12 -11.00 2.39
CA LYS A 34 12.72 -9.66 2.49
C LYS A 34 13.24 -9.15 1.15
N GLU A 35 13.68 -10.07 0.30
CA GLU A 35 14.22 -9.78 -1.03
C GLU A 35 13.14 -9.23 -1.96
N LYS A 36 11.86 -9.52 -1.69
CA LYS A 36 10.70 -9.08 -2.50
C LYS A 36 10.14 -7.73 -2.09
N ILE A 37 10.54 -7.18 -0.94
CA ILE A 37 9.99 -5.92 -0.42
C ILE A 37 10.20 -4.76 -1.41
N PHE A 38 11.39 -4.65 -2.02
CA PHE A 38 11.68 -3.58 -2.97
C PHE A 38 10.85 -3.71 -4.26
N GLU A 39 10.69 -4.92 -4.77
CA GLU A 39 9.88 -5.20 -5.97
C GLU A 39 8.38 -4.90 -5.71
N ILE A 40 7.87 -5.24 -4.52
CA ILE A 40 6.51 -4.85 -4.10
C ILE A 40 6.38 -3.32 -4.07
N MET A 41 7.37 -2.60 -3.55
CA MET A 41 7.35 -1.14 -3.49
C MET A 41 7.38 -0.48 -4.88
N GLU A 42 7.99 -1.11 -5.89
CA GLU A 42 7.96 -0.64 -7.27
C GLU A 42 6.57 -0.85 -7.88
N VAL A 43 5.95 -2.03 -7.69
CA VAL A 43 4.58 -2.28 -8.14
C VAL A 43 3.59 -1.28 -7.55
N LEU A 44 3.74 -0.94 -6.27
CA LEU A 44 2.84 -0.02 -5.58
C LEU A 44 2.98 1.44 -6.01
N ASP A 45 4.08 1.85 -6.65
CA ASP A 45 4.27 3.24 -7.08
C ASP A 45 3.29 3.65 -8.18
N ASP A 46 2.85 2.70 -9.01
CA ASP A 46 1.90 2.93 -10.10
C ASP A 46 0.43 2.64 -9.72
N VAL A 47 0.18 2.12 -8.51
CA VAL A 47 -1.16 1.80 -8.05
C VAL A 47 -1.92 3.07 -7.67
N LYS A 48 -3.14 3.21 -8.19
CA LYS A 48 -4.05 4.30 -7.84
C LYS A 48 -5.36 3.73 -7.33
N VAL A 49 -5.79 4.24 -6.18
CA VAL A 49 -7.03 3.83 -5.52
C VAL A 49 -8.03 4.99 -5.56
N LYS A 50 -9.31 4.65 -5.69
CA LYS A 50 -10.41 5.62 -5.58
C LYS A 50 -11.15 5.36 -4.29
N ALA A 51 -11.53 6.43 -3.60
CA ALA A 51 -12.45 6.34 -2.48
C ALA A 51 -13.84 5.86 -2.96
N PRO A 52 -14.63 5.18 -2.10
CA PRO A 52 -14.29 4.81 -0.73
C PRO A 52 -13.40 3.57 -0.67
N VAL A 53 -12.55 3.50 0.35
CA VAL A 53 -11.73 2.32 0.70
C VAL A 53 -11.86 2.09 2.19
N ASN A 54 -12.06 0.84 2.61
CA ASN A 54 -12.15 0.43 4.01
C ASN A 54 -10.89 -0.30 4.47
N VAL A 55 -10.67 -0.34 5.79
CA VAL A 55 -9.64 -1.20 6.38
C VAL A 55 -9.90 -2.66 6.02
N GLY A 56 -8.86 -3.33 5.50
CA GLY A 56 -8.93 -4.73 5.09
C GLY A 56 -9.27 -4.94 3.60
N ASP A 57 -9.65 -3.89 2.87
CA ASP A 57 -9.86 -3.98 1.43
C ASP A 57 -8.57 -4.38 0.73
N ILE A 58 -8.69 -5.28 -0.25
CA ILE A 58 -7.58 -5.72 -1.09
C ILE A 58 -7.33 -4.66 -2.15
N ILE A 59 -6.12 -4.10 -2.14
CA ILE A 59 -5.65 -3.08 -3.08
C ILE A 59 -4.93 -3.73 -4.27
N VAL A 60 -4.15 -4.77 -4.00
CA VAL A 60 -3.51 -5.61 -5.02
C VAL A 60 -3.64 -7.06 -4.56
N GLU A 61 -4.32 -7.87 -5.36
CA GLU A 61 -4.43 -9.31 -5.13
C GLU A 61 -3.17 -10.01 -5.63
N ASN A 62 -2.68 -11.00 -4.86
CA ASN A 62 -1.56 -11.86 -5.26
C ASN A 62 -0.34 -11.09 -5.81
N VAL A 63 0.18 -10.16 -5.01
CA VAL A 63 1.28 -9.26 -5.40
C VAL A 63 2.48 -10.08 -5.87
N LEU A 64 3.03 -9.75 -7.05
CA LEU A 64 4.14 -10.47 -7.69
C LEU A 64 3.90 -11.99 -7.91
N GLY A 65 2.66 -12.48 -7.81
CA GLY A 65 2.34 -13.90 -7.98
C GLY A 65 2.78 -14.81 -6.81
N ILE A 66 3.06 -14.25 -5.62
CA ILE A 66 3.59 -15.02 -4.46
C ILE A 66 2.51 -15.54 -3.49
N GLY A 67 1.23 -15.32 -3.80
CA GLY A 67 0.08 -15.72 -2.99
C GLY A 67 -0.23 -14.78 -1.82
N VAL A 68 0.26 -13.54 -1.84
CA VAL A 68 0.06 -12.56 -0.76
C VAL A 68 -0.62 -11.30 -1.29
N ASP A 69 -1.64 -10.82 -0.60
CA ASP A 69 -2.36 -9.59 -0.97
C ASP A 69 -1.76 -8.35 -0.31
N ILE A 70 -1.98 -7.19 -0.93
CA ILE A 70 -1.79 -5.88 -0.31
C ILE A 70 -3.15 -5.36 0.15
N VAL A 71 -3.25 -5.03 1.43
CA VAL A 71 -4.51 -4.59 2.06
C VAL A 71 -4.41 -3.20 2.67
N ALA A 72 -5.51 -2.45 2.62
CA ALA A 72 -5.62 -1.14 3.24
C ALA A 72 -5.62 -1.23 4.77
N THR A 73 -4.93 -0.31 5.42
CA THR A 73 -4.88 -0.20 6.89
C THR A 73 -5.58 1.04 7.45
N LYS A 74 -6.14 1.88 6.56
CA LYS A 74 -6.93 3.05 6.92
C LYS A 74 -8.12 3.16 5.97
N THR A 75 -9.25 3.63 6.49
CA THR A 75 -10.40 4.00 5.68
C THR A 75 -10.16 5.34 4.99
N LEU A 76 -10.47 5.40 3.69
CA LEU A 76 -10.53 6.61 2.88
C LEU A 76 -11.99 6.83 2.48
N GLU A 77 -12.61 7.90 2.99
CA GLU A 77 -14.01 8.22 2.67
C GLU A 77 -14.13 8.86 1.29
N ALA A 78 -15.24 8.59 0.60
CA ALA A 78 -15.58 9.30 -0.62
C ALA A 78 -16.07 10.71 -0.27
N ILE A 79 -15.49 11.72 -0.91
CA ILE A 79 -16.02 13.07 -0.87
C ILE A 79 -17.15 13.12 -1.90
N LEU A 80 -18.36 13.42 -1.44
CA LEU A 80 -19.55 13.63 -2.28
C LEU A 80 -19.58 15.03 -2.88
#